data_AF-A0A8E5MDT8-F1
#
_entry.id   AF-A0A8E5MDT8-F1
#
_cell.length_a   1.000
_cell.length_b   1.000
_cell.length_c   1.000
_cell.angle_alpha   90.00
_cell.angle_beta   90.00
_cell.angle_gamma   90.00
#
_symmetry.space_group_name_H-M   'P 1'
#
loop_
_entity.id
_entity.type
_entity.pdbx_description
1 polymer ?
#
loop_
_entity_poly.entity_id
_entity_poly.type
_entity_poly.pdbx_seq_one_letter_code
_entity_poly.pdbx_strand_id
1 'polypeptide(L)'
;MILDKLLIFCLMFVMMFFINLLNSSSIFIQWLCMEFCTILLISIINIKSKNKIVSIIYFMISSISSLLLIMMISINFNQLFLLKTMNLILMMSMFLKIGMFPFCFWMIHIYKFSSWKQIFIISTFMKFIPIYFFSSLIYMTPIFLYFLIFNNLFISLYTNLEFSMKKLFGCSSIFNSTIFIFINEFNKTLFMLFFFIYIFIFFILTFMMEFYNVKNNFFNFSLKSLYLFIIMLFIYSSFPLFLTFIYKWEFTYLLNIYFSNNIVLLFLLSGFIMMWNYFILLKSLILKYVFCKNNFYKNKEFHMMNMFMYMIMFMYLFMFMLFNLM
;
A
#
# COMPACT_ATOMS: atom_id res chain seq x y z
N MET A 1 28.48 -2.53 4.56
CA MET A 1 28.65 -3.74 5.37
C MET A 1 28.03 -3.64 6.77
N ILE A 2 28.51 -2.80 7.71
CA ILE A 2 27.89 -2.67 9.05
C ILE A 2 26.46 -2.12 8.95
N LEU A 3 26.26 -1.08 8.14
CA LEU A 3 24.93 -0.50 7.88
C LEU A 3 23.94 -1.51 7.29
N ASP A 4 24.43 -2.48 6.52
CA ASP A 4 23.59 -3.51 5.90
C ASP A 4 23.25 -4.61 6.92
N LYS A 5 24.20 -4.98 7.79
CA LYS A 5 23.94 -5.89 8.92
C LYS A 5 22.90 -5.31 9.90
N LEU A 6 22.99 -4.03 10.22
CA LEU A 6 22.00 -3.34 11.06
C LEU A 6 20.61 -3.36 10.42
N LEU A 7 20.53 -3.12 9.11
CA LEU A 7 19.26 -3.13 8.39
C LEU A 7 18.62 -4.53 8.40
N ILE A 8 19.42 -5.59 8.20
CA ILE A 8 18.96 -6.98 8.29
C ILE A 8 18.43 -7.26 9.70
N PHE A 9 19.16 -6.85 10.73
CA PHE A 9 18.76 -7.07 12.12
C PHE A 9 17.45 -6.33 12.47
N CYS A 10 17.30 -5.07 12.05
CA CYS A 10 16.05 -4.34 12.23
C CYS A 10 14.88 -5.02 11.51
N LEU A 11 15.08 -5.53 10.28
CA LEU A 11 14.04 -6.26 9.56
C LEU A 11 13.67 -7.57 10.26
N MET A 12 14.65 -8.31 10.78
CA MET A 12 14.38 -9.52 11.56
C MET A 12 13.52 -9.21 12.79
N PHE A 13 13.83 -8.15 13.52
CA PHE A 13 13.00 -7.74 14.67
C PHE A 13 11.59 -7.32 14.27
N VAL A 14 11.43 -6.56 13.17
CA VAL A 14 10.09 -6.21 12.67
C VAL A 14 9.27 -7.46 12.41
N MET A 15 9.86 -8.50 11.80
CA MET A 15 9.16 -9.76 11.56
C MET A 15 8.81 -10.49 12.87
N MET A 16 9.73 -10.52 13.85
CA MET A 16 9.45 -11.12 15.16
C MET A 16 8.31 -10.41 15.89
N PHE A 17 8.32 -9.07 15.91
CA PHE A 17 7.23 -8.29 16.52
C PHE A 17 5.91 -8.46 15.76
N PHE A 18 5.95 -8.58 14.42
CA PHE A 18 4.75 -8.85 13.65
C PHE A 18 4.16 -10.23 13.97
N ILE A 19 4.98 -11.27 14.08
CA ILE A 19 4.52 -12.61 14.49
C ILE A 19 3.92 -12.58 15.90
N ASN A 20 4.56 -11.88 16.85
CA ASN A 20 4.01 -11.71 18.19
C ASN A 20 2.66 -10.97 18.17
N LEU A 21 2.52 -9.95 17.32
CA LEU A 21 1.28 -9.21 17.16
C LEU A 21 0.15 -10.13 16.65
N LEU A 22 0.43 -11.00 15.67
CA LEU A 22 -0.54 -11.97 15.15
C LEU A 22 -1.04 -12.95 16.22
N ASN A 23 -0.15 -13.40 17.09
CA ASN A 23 -0.43 -14.46 18.09
C ASN A 23 -0.96 -13.93 19.43
N SER A 24 -0.74 -12.65 19.74
CA SER A 24 -1.10 -12.09 21.03
C SER A 24 -2.62 -11.86 21.17
N SER A 25 -3.17 -12.21 22.33
CA SER A 25 -4.59 -12.00 22.66
C SER A 25 -4.86 -10.64 23.29
N SER A 26 -3.92 -10.10 24.07
CA SER A 26 -4.13 -8.81 24.75
C SER A 26 -3.88 -7.63 23.82
N ILE A 27 -4.84 -6.71 23.76
CA ILE A 27 -4.80 -5.47 23.00
C ILE A 27 -3.56 -4.62 23.33
N PHE A 28 -3.15 -4.59 24.61
CA PHE A 28 -1.98 -3.83 25.04
C PHE A 28 -0.67 -4.37 24.45
N ILE A 29 -0.46 -5.69 24.44
CA ILE A 29 0.72 -6.31 23.80
C ILE A 29 0.70 -6.08 22.29
N GLN A 30 -0.47 -6.16 21.65
CA GLN A 30 -0.60 -5.86 20.22
C GLN A 30 -0.20 -4.40 19.92
N TRP A 31 -0.66 -3.45 20.75
CA TRP A 31 -0.27 -2.04 20.63
C TRP A 31 1.25 -1.85 20.80
N LEU A 32 1.85 -2.46 21.82
CA LEU A 32 3.31 -2.39 22.04
C LEU A 32 4.09 -2.95 20.84
N CYS A 33 3.70 -4.13 20.32
CA CYS A 33 4.35 -4.71 19.14
C CYS A 33 4.22 -3.78 17.93
N MET A 34 3.05 -3.15 17.74
CA MET A 34 2.86 -2.17 16.68
C MET A 34 3.80 -0.96 16.83
N GLU A 35 3.96 -0.40 18.03
CA GLU A 35 4.86 0.74 18.27
C GLU A 35 6.34 0.37 18.10
N PHE A 36 6.76 -0.81 18.56
CA PHE A 36 8.14 -1.24 18.30
C PHE A 36 8.41 -1.42 16.80
N CYS A 37 7.45 -1.97 16.06
CA CYS A 37 7.53 -2.05 14.60
C CYS A 37 7.66 -0.67 13.95
N THR A 38 6.84 0.32 14.34
CA THR A 38 6.92 1.67 13.75
C THR A 38 8.26 2.33 14.07
N ILE A 39 8.75 2.25 15.30
CA ILE A 39 10.06 2.81 15.70
C ILE A 39 11.19 2.19 14.87
N LEU A 40 11.21 0.86 14.74
CA LEU A 40 12.22 0.15 13.96
C LEU A 40 12.14 0.54 12.48
N LEU A 41 10.95 0.61 11.89
CA LEU A 41 10.79 0.97 10.48
C LEU A 41 11.15 2.46 10.23
N ILE A 42 10.87 3.38 11.16
CA ILE A 42 11.32 4.78 11.10
C ILE A 42 12.85 4.83 11.13
N SER A 43 13.48 4.01 11.98
CA SER A 43 14.94 3.93 12.06
C SER A 43 15.54 3.48 10.72
N ILE A 44 14.96 2.47 10.06
CA ILE A 44 15.40 1.99 8.74
C ILE A 44 15.30 3.10 7.69
N ILE A 45 14.19 3.85 7.70
CA ILE A 45 13.97 4.98 6.79
C ILE A 45 15.06 6.06 6.98
N ASN A 46 15.48 6.31 8.22
CA ASN A 46 16.43 7.36 8.57
C ASN A 46 17.89 6.97 8.23
N ILE A 47 18.33 5.75 8.58
CA ILE A 47 19.72 5.29 8.52
C ILE A 47 20.39 5.53 7.15
N LYS A 48 19.68 5.29 6.04
CA LYS A 48 20.24 5.41 4.67
C LYS A 48 19.88 6.73 3.98
N SER A 49 19.10 7.61 4.61
CA SER A 49 18.51 8.76 3.93
C SER A 49 19.28 10.05 4.15
N LYS A 50 19.52 10.79 3.06
CA LYS A 50 20.02 12.17 3.14
C LYS A 50 18.95 13.14 3.66
N ASN A 51 17.69 12.90 3.27
CA ASN A 51 16.55 13.74 3.66
C ASN A 51 15.81 13.13 4.86
N LYS A 52 16.07 13.66 6.05
CA LYS A 52 15.44 13.22 7.30
C LYS A 52 14.00 13.70 7.50
N ILE A 53 13.51 14.58 6.63
CA ILE A 53 12.14 15.13 6.67
C ILE A 53 11.10 13.99 6.71
N VAL A 54 11.32 12.94 5.90
CA VAL A 54 10.43 11.77 5.82
C VAL A 54 10.29 11.08 7.18
N SER A 55 11.41 10.79 7.85
CA SER A 55 11.40 10.12 9.16
C SER A 55 10.82 11.00 10.26
N ILE A 56 11.09 12.31 10.24
CA ILE A 56 10.62 13.24 11.27
C ILE A 56 9.10 13.40 11.18
N ILE A 57 8.55 13.68 9.99
CA ILE A 57 7.10 13.85 9.82
C ILE A 57 6.38 12.54 10.16
N TYR A 58 6.91 11.39 9.71
CA TYR A 58 6.31 10.10 10.04
C TYR A 58 6.31 9.83 11.54
N PHE A 59 7.44 10.08 12.23
CA PHE A 59 7.52 9.93 13.68
C PHE A 59 6.48 10.79 14.40
N MET A 60 6.41 12.09 14.11
CA MET A 60 5.50 13.03 14.78
C MET A 60 4.03 12.64 14.62
N ILE A 61 3.62 12.24 13.40
CA ILE A 61 2.22 11.89 13.15
C ILE A 61 1.90 10.51 13.74
N SER A 62 2.83 9.56 13.63
CA SER A 62 2.66 8.23 14.24
C SER A 62 2.57 8.29 15.76
N SER A 63 3.35 9.16 16.43
CA SER A 63 3.30 9.31 17.89
C SER A 63 2.01 9.98 18.37
N ILE A 64 1.50 10.99 17.64
CA ILE A 64 0.20 11.60 17.96
C ILE A 64 -0.93 10.57 17.82
N SER A 65 -0.95 9.79 16.73
CA SER A 65 -1.96 8.73 16.58
C SER A 65 -1.91 7.68 17.68
N SER A 66 -0.71 7.23 18.07
CA SER A 66 -0.57 6.19 19.08
C SER A 66 -0.93 6.65 20.49
N LEU A 67 -0.62 7.91 20.83
CA LEU A 67 -1.04 8.54 22.08
C LEU A 67 -2.57 8.67 22.17
N LEU A 68 -3.22 9.09 21.08
CA LEU A 68 -4.68 9.11 21.02
C LEU A 68 -5.25 7.70 21.20
N LEU A 69 -4.66 6.71 20.55
CA LEU A 69 -5.13 5.34 20.60
C LEU A 69 -5.02 4.74 22.01
N ILE A 70 -3.88 4.88 22.70
CA ILE A 70 -3.71 4.35 24.06
C ILE A 70 -4.60 5.07 25.08
N MET A 71 -4.82 6.38 24.90
CA MET A 71 -5.74 7.14 25.74
C MET A 71 -7.18 6.61 25.60
N MET A 72 -7.62 6.27 24.38
CA MET A 72 -8.95 5.69 24.19
C MET A 72 -9.06 4.27 24.74
N ILE A 73 -8.01 3.46 24.58
CA ILE A 73 -7.97 2.11 25.16
C ILE A 73 -8.07 2.17 26.69
N SER A 74 -7.32 3.07 27.35
CA SER A 74 -7.34 3.18 28.81
C SER A 74 -8.68 3.68 29.35
N ILE A 75 -9.33 4.61 28.66
CA ILE A 75 -10.68 5.07 29.02
C ILE A 75 -11.70 3.92 28.86
N ASN A 76 -11.58 3.11 27.80
CA ASN A 76 -12.50 1.99 27.56
C ASN A 76 -12.38 0.90 28.64
N PHE A 77 -11.18 0.64 29.17
CA PHE A 77 -10.99 -0.29 30.29
C PHE A 77 -11.76 0.14 31.55
N ASN A 78 -11.94 1.44 31.76
CA ASN A 78 -12.72 1.96 32.88
C ASN A 78 -14.24 1.89 32.66
N GLN A 79 -14.74 1.37 31.52
CA GLN A 79 -16.15 1.19 31.16
C GLN A 79 -17.04 2.45 31.21
N LEU A 80 -16.46 3.64 31.36
CA LEU A 80 -17.19 4.88 31.62
C LEU A 80 -17.87 5.51 30.39
N PHE A 81 -17.63 4.99 29.17
CA PHE A 81 -18.11 5.61 27.93
C PHE A 81 -18.85 4.64 27.00
N LEU A 82 -19.84 5.21 26.30
CA LEU A 82 -20.61 4.56 25.24
C LEU A 82 -19.68 4.00 24.14
N LEU A 83 -19.77 2.68 23.94
CA LEU A 83 -19.01 1.89 22.95
C LEU A 83 -18.98 2.50 21.54
N LYS A 84 -20.02 3.23 21.13
CA LYS A 84 -20.15 3.80 19.77
C LYS A 84 -19.27 5.04 19.54
N THR A 85 -19.22 5.98 20.48
CA THR A 85 -18.38 7.19 20.32
C THR A 85 -16.90 6.86 20.44
N MET A 86 -16.58 5.89 21.30
CA MET A 86 -15.23 5.31 21.41
C MET A 86 -14.74 4.74 20.08
N ASN A 87 -15.61 4.02 19.35
CA ASN A 87 -15.26 3.41 18.06
C ASN A 87 -14.88 4.47 17.00
N LEU A 88 -15.57 5.60 16.96
CA LEU A 88 -15.28 6.68 15.99
C LEU A 88 -13.92 7.33 16.24
N ILE A 89 -13.56 7.58 17.51
CA ILE A 89 -12.28 8.20 17.84
C ILE A 89 -11.12 7.22 17.62
N LEU A 90 -11.30 5.95 17.97
CA LEU A 90 -10.34 4.89 17.66
C LEU A 90 -10.11 4.81 16.14
N MET A 91 -11.18 4.83 15.35
CA MET A 91 -11.11 4.87 13.88
C MET A 91 -10.32 6.09 13.38
N MET A 92 -10.60 7.29 13.89
CA MET A 92 -9.87 8.50 13.50
C MET A 92 -8.39 8.44 13.87
N SER A 93 -8.04 7.90 15.04
CA SER A 93 -6.65 7.72 15.45
C SER A 93 -5.88 6.82 14.48
N MET A 94 -6.51 5.74 14.03
CA MET A 94 -5.90 4.79 13.10
C MET A 94 -5.85 5.31 11.66
N PHE A 95 -6.84 6.07 11.22
CA PHE A 95 -6.79 6.78 9.94
C PHE A 95 -5.64 7.77 9.89
N LEU A 96 -5.37 8.46 11.01
CA LEU A 96 -4.23 9.35 11.14
C LEU A 96 -2.91 8.56 11.00
N LYS A 97 -2.81 7.37 11.60
CA LYS A 97 -1.62 6.50 11.52
C LYS A 97 -1.37 5.92 10.12
N ILE A 98 -2.41 5.39 9.47
CA ILE A 98 -2.31 4.76 8.13
C ILE A 98 -2.23 5.82 7.01
N GLY A 99 -2.63 7.06 7.28
CA GLY A 99 -2.69 8.14 6.31
C GLY A 99 -3.87 7.98 5.34
N MET A 100 -5.04 7.65 5.89
CA MET A 100 -6.32 7.61 5.18
C MET A 100 -7.07 8.94 5.31
N PHE A 101 -8.07 9.18 4.45
CA PHE A 101 -8.87 10.39 4.51
C PHE A 101 -9.64 10.42 5.84
N PRO A 102 -9.75 11.59 6.50
CA PRO A 102 -9.39 12.95 6.06
C PRO A 102 -7.89 13.31 6.14
N PHE A 103 -7.06 12.46 6.75
CA PHE A 103 -5.64 12.70 7.00
C PHE A 103 -4.72 12.16 5.87
N CYS A 104 -5.14 12.19 4.61
CA CYS A 104 -4.30 11.69 3.49
C CYS A 104 -3.10 12.58 3.17
N PHE A 105 -3.20 13.89 3.42
CA PHE A 105 -2.28 14.87 2.84
C PHE A 105 -0.84 14.74 3.34
N TRP A 106 -0.64 14.44 4.62
CA TRP A 106 0.71 14.27 5.18
C TRP A 106 1.43 13.09 4.52
N MET A 107 0.72 12.00 4.30
CA MET A 107 1.24 10.80 3.66
C MET A 107 1.67 11.14 2.22
N ILE A 108 0.78 11.75 1.43
CA ILE A 108 1.08 12.16 0.04
C ILE A 108 2.27 13.13 -0.04
N HIS A 109 2.38 14.04 0.92
CA HIS A 109 3.50 14.96 1.02
C HIS A 109 4.83 14.22 1.24
N ILE A 110 4.86 13.26 2.18
CA ILE A 110 6.04 12.42 2.43
C ILE A 110 6.45 11.63 1.17
N TYR A 111 5.50 11.08 0.42
CA TYR A 111 5.80 10.33 -0.80
C TYR A 111 6.63 11.16 -1.80
N LYS A 112 6.38 12.47 -1.95
CA LYS A 112 7.14 13.33 -2.86
C LYS A 112 8.64 13.37 -2.52
N PHE A 113 8.98 13.43 -1.22
CA PHE A 113 10.37 13.54 -0.72
C PHE A 113 11.07 12.19 -0.55
N SER A 114 10.33 11.09 -0.49
CA SER A 114 10.87 9.76 -0.24
C SER A 114 11.60 9.13 -1.44
N SER A 115 12.58 8.29 -1.17
CA SER A 115 13.23 7.40 -2.16
C SER A 115 12.39 6.14 -2.43
N TRP A 116 12.62 5.42 -3.53
CA TRP A 116 11.83 4.23 -3.88
C TRP A 116 11.86 3.12 -2.80
N LYS A 117 13.00 2.91 -2.12
CA LYS A 117 13.08 2.01 -0.96
C LYS A 117 12.20 2.48 0.20
N GLN A 118 12.18 3.78 0.46
CA GLN A 118 11.33 4.34 1.52
C GLN A 118 9.84 4.23 1.15
N ILE A 119 9.48 4.48 -0.11
CA ILE A 119 8.12 4.28 -0.64
C ILE A 119 7.67 2.84 -0.39
N PHE A 120 8.54 1.86 -0.67
CA PHE A 120 8.27 0.46 -0.38
C PHE A 120 7.96 0.20 1.10
N ILE A 121 8.81 0.69 2.01
CA ILE A 121 8.62 0.49 3.46
C ILE A 121 7.34 1.16 3.96
N ILE A 122 7.08 2.39 3.51
CA ILE A 122 5.93 3.21 3.95
C ILE A 122 4.61 2.64 3.44
N SER A 123 4.56 2.09 2.23
CA SER A 123 3.32 1.54 1.67
C SER A 123 2.99 0.12 2.15
N THR A 124 4.01 -0.65 2.58
CA THR A 124 3.86 -2.04 3.00
C THR A 124 3.80 -2.14 4.53
N PHE A 125 4.90 -2.49 5.19
CA PHE A 125 4.94 -2.82 6.61
C PHE A 125 4.32 -1.74 7.49
N MET A 126 4.60 -0.47 7.21
CA MET A 126 4.07 0.67 7.96
C MET A 126 2.54 0.82 7.90
N LYS A 127 1.87 0.26 6.89
CA LYS A 127 0.41 0.25 6.77
C LYS A 127 -0.19 -1.05 7.26
N PHE A 128 0.36 -2.19 6.84
CA PHE A 128 -0.23 -3.50 7.15
C PHE A 128 -0.21 -3.83 8.63
N ILE A 129 0.84 -3.45 9.36
CA ILE A 129 0.94 -3.73 10.80
C ILE A 129 -0.18 -2.97 11.56
N PRO A 130 -0.38 -1.65 11.36
CA PRO A 130 -1.55 -0.96 11.90
C PRO A 130 -2.89 -1.50 11.39
N ILE A 131 -3.01 -1.89 10.12
CA ILE A 131 -4.27 -2.45 9.57
C ILE A 131 -4.63 -3.76 10.27
N TYR A 132 -3.66 -4.62 10.57
CA TYR A 132 -3.94 -5.85 11.31
C TYR A 132 -4.45 -5.53 12.72
N PHE A 133 -3.77 -4.63 13.43
CA PHE A 133 -4.18 -4.16 14.75
C PHE A 133 -5.54 -3.45 14.73
N PHE A 134 -5.90 -2.80 13.63
CA PHE A 134 -7.21 -2.14 13.47
C PHE A 134 -8.38 -3.12 13.71
N SER A 135 -8.30 -4.31 13.11
CA SER A 135 -9.37 -5.33 13.19
C SER A 135 -9.57 -5.96 14.56
N SER A 136 -8.60 -5.85 15.47
CA SER A 136 -8.77 -6.37 16.82
C SER A 136 -9.51 -5.40 17.74
N LEU A 137 -9.65 -4.14 17.32
CA LEU A 137 -10.20 -3.05 18.14
C LEU A 137 -11.59 -2.59 17.70
N ILE A 138 -11.84 -2.57 16.39
CA ILE A 138 -12.94 -1.80 15.81
C ILE A 138 -14.00 -2.76 15.27
N TYR A 139 -15.26 -2.42 15.53
CA TYR A 139 -16.38 -3.09 14.88
C TYR A 139 -16.77 -2.32 13.62
N MET A 140 -16.89 -3.06 12.51
CA MET A 140 -17.39 -2.54 11.25
C MET A 140 -18.85 -2.09 11.37
N THR A 141 -19.07 -0.78 11.33
CA THR A 141 -20.40 -0.17 11.22
C THR A 141 -20.68 0.23 9.77
N PRO A 142 -21.95 0.31 9.34
CA PRO A 142 -22.27 0.76 7.99
C PRO A 142 -21.73 2.17 7.70
N ILE A 143 -21.76 3.07 8.69
CA ILE A 143 -21.17 4.42 8.58
C ILE A 143 -19.69 4.34 8.21
N PHE A 144 -18.92 3.47 8.87
CA PHE A 144 -17.50 3.34 8.64
C PHE A 144 -17.20 2.88 7.20
N LEU A 145 -18.01 1.99 6.65
CA LEU A 145 -17.88 1.53 5.27
C LEU A 145 -18.17 2.61 4.25
N TYR A 146 -19.20 3.41 4.48
CA TYR A 146 -19.44 4.59 3.66
C TYR A 146 -18.21 5.51 3.68
N PHE A 147 -17.63 5.77 4.86
CA PHE A 147 -16.41 6.57 4.96
C PHE A 147 -15.23 5.97 4.17
N LEU A 148 -15.00 4.66 4.23
CA LEU A 148 -13.93 4.00 3.47
C LEU A 148 -14.13 4.10 1.96
N ILE A 149 -15.36 4.00 1.47
CA ILE A 149 -15.65 4.04 0.03
C ILE A 149 -15.64 5.48 -0.50
N PHE A 150 -16.14 6.44 0.28
CA PHE A 150 -15.97 7.86 -0.05
C PHE A 150 -14.49 8.24 -0.08
N ASN A 151 -13.69 7.73 0.87
CA ASN A 151 -12.24 7.93 0.87
C ASN A 151 -11.61 7.48 -0.47
N ASN A 152 -11.95 6.29 -0.97
CA ASN A 152 -11.47 5.81 -2.26
C ASN A 152 -11.84 6.72 -3.44
N LEU A 153 -13.09 7.20 -3.48
CA LEU A 153 -13.54 8.14 -4.49
C LEU A 153 -12.71 9.43 -4.45
N PHE A 154 -12.56 10.03 -3.26
CA PHE A 154 -11.76 11.25 -3.09
C PHE A 154 -10.32 11.07 -3.54
N ILE A 155 -9.66 9.97 -3.15
CA ILE A 155 -8.27 9.71 -3.50
C ILE A 155 -8.13 9.51 -5.01
N SER A 156 -9.04 8.76 -5.63
CA SER A 156 -9.01 8.47 -7.07
C SER A 156 -9.18 9.74 -7.92
N LEU A 157 -9.89 10.75 -7.42
CA LEU A 157 -10.02 12.05 -8.06
C LEU A 157 -8.78 12.93 -7.78
N TYR A 158 -8.28 12.93 -6.54
CA TYR A 158 -7.17 13.77 -6.11
C TYR A 158 -5.84 13.46 -6.84
N THR A 159 -5.65 12.22 -7.28
CA THR A 159 -4.51 11.83 -8.13
C THR A 159 -4.45 12.61 -9.43
N ASN A 160 -5.58 13.07 -9.96
CA ASN A 160 -5.66 13.65 -11.31
C ASN A 160 -5.27 15.13 -11.37
N LEU A 161 -5.34 15.82 -10.24
CA LEU A 161 -5.06 17.26 -10.18
C LEU A 161 -3.59 17.59 -10.43
N GLU A 162 -2.67 16.74 -9.94
CA GLU A 162 -1.23 16.91 -10.17
C GLU A 162 -0.60 15.54 -10.37
N PHE A 163 -0.25 15.20 -11.61
CA PHE A 163 0.36 13.92 -11.92
C PHE A 163 1.85 13.92 -11.56
N SER A 164 2.22 13.10 -10.58
CA SER A 164 3.59 12.66 -10.36
C SER A 164 3.60 11.19 -9.99
N MET A 165 4.64 10.46 -10.41
CA MET A 165 4.73 9.01 -10.20
C MET A 165 4.63 8.65 -8.72
N LYS A 166 5.40 9.33 -7.86
CA LYS A 166 5.39 9.08 -6.43
C LYS A 166 4.05 9.40 -5.78
N LYS A 167 3.35 10.47 -6.23
CA LYS A 167 2.00 10.79 -5.73
C LYS A 167 1.00 9.72 -6.15
N LEU A 168 1.07 9.22 -7.39
CA LEU A 168 0.19 8.15 -7.87
C LEU A 168 0.40 6.86 -7.06
N PHE A 169 1.64 6.45 -6.80
CA PHE A 169 1.91 5.32 -5.92
C PHE A 169 1.44 5.56 -4.49
N GLY A 170 1.67 6.76 -3.94
CA GLY A 170 1.15 7.15 -2.63
C GLY A 170 -0.37 7.00 -2.55
N CYS A 171 -1.10 7.62 -3.48
CA CYS A 171 -2.56 7.55 -3.53
C CYS A 171 -3.06 6.11 -3.77
N SER A 172 -2.39 5.32 -4.60
CA SER A 172 -2.74 3.90 -4.81
C SER A 172 -2.59 3.05 -3.57
N SER A 173 -1.57 3.32 -2.75
CA SER A 173 -1.39 2.62 -1.50
C SER A 173 -2.50 3.00 -0.50
N ILE A 174 -3.04 4.23 -0.57
CA ILE A 174 -4.16 4.63 0.27
C ILE A 174 -5.46 3.99 -0.24
N PHE A 175 -5.66 3.94 -1.56
CA PHE A 175 -6.78 3.22 -2.16
C PHE A 175 -6.79 1.74 -1.73
N ASN A 176 -5.68 1.02 -1.91
CA ASN A 176 -5.60 -0.39 -1.55
C ASN A 176 -5.73 -0.62 -0.04
N SER A 177 -5.32 0.34 0.80
CA SER A 177 -5.47 0.18 2.25
C SER A 177 -6.93 0.07 2.70
N THR A 178 -7.89 0.65 1.98
CA THR A 178 -9.33 0.48 2.31
C THR A 178 -9.81 -0.95 2.07
N ILE A 179 -9.37 -1.56 0.96
CA ILE A 179 -9.65 -2.96 0.62
C ILE A 179 -9.08 -3.87 1.71
N PHE A 180 -7.83 -3.60 2.11
CA PHE A 180 -7.16 -4.39 3.14
C PHE A 180 -7.81 -4.27 4.52
N ILE A 181 -8.25 -3.07 4.93
CA ILE A 181 -9.02 -2.90 6.18
C ILE A 181 -10.28 -3.76 6.12
N PHE A 182 -11.03 -3.70 5.03
CA PHE A 182 -12.27 -4.46 4.92
C PHE A 182 -12.05 -5.97 4.95
N ILE A 183 -11.14 -6.49 4.13
CA ILE A 183 -10.88 -7.93 4.07
C ILE A 183 -10.41 -8.44 5.43
N ASN A 184 -9.58 -7.67 6.15
CA ASN A 184 -9.09 -8.08 7.46
C ASN A 184 -10.19 -8.24 8.51
N GLU A 185 -11.25 -7.41 8.44
CA GLU A 185 -12.41 -7.50 9.33
C GLU A 185 -13.24 -8.77 9.08
N PHE A 186 -13.41 -9.16 7.81
CA PHE A 186 -14.19 -10.35 7.48
C PHE A 186 -13.39 -11.64 7.56
N ASN A 187 -12.15 -11.63 7.07
CA ASN A 187 -11.31 -12.81 7.04
C ASN A 187 -9.80 -12.47 7.09
N LYS A 188 -9.21 -12.73 8.25
CA LYS A 188 -7.77 -12.52 8.51
C LYS A 188 -6.87 -13.40 7.64
N THR A 189 -7.30 -14.60 7.23
CA THR A 189 -6.46 -15.49 6.41
C THR A 189 -6.33 -14.96 4.99
N LEU A 190 -7.44 -14.50 4.40
CA LEU A 190 -7.47 -13.84 3.08
C LEU A 190 -6.65 -12.55 3.10
N PHE A 191 -6.75 -11.77 4.17
CA PHE A 191 -5.92 -10.57 4.34
C PHE A 191 -4.42 -10.91 4.28
N MET A 192 -3.97 -11.96 4.98
CA MET A 192 -2.56 -12.36 4.97
C MET A 192 -2.10 -12.84 3.58
N LEU A 193 -2.93 -13.58 2.85
CA LEU A 193 -2.63 -13.99 1.47
C LEU A 193 -2.43 -12.78 0.56
N PHE A 194 -3.36 -11.81 0.61
CA PHE A 194 -3.27 -10.61 -0.23
C PHE A 194 -2.17 -9.65 0.18
N PHE A 195 -1.83 -9.60 1.47
CA PHE A 195 -0.65 -8.90 1.97
C PHE A 195 0.63 -9.40 1.29
N PHE A 196 0.85 -10.73 1.23
CA PHE A 196 2.03 -11.28 0.59
C PHE A 196 2.07 -11.02 -0.91
N ILE A 197 0.93 -11.15 -1.60
CA ILE A 197 0.83 -10.84 -3.03
C ILE A 197 1.17 -9.36 -3.28
N TYR A 198 0.62 -8.45 -2.48
CA TYR A 198 0.86 -7.02 -2.63
C TYR A 198 2.32 -6.65 -2.36
N ILE A 199 2.94 -7.18 -1.29
CA ILE A 199 4.36 -6.92 -0.99
C ILE A 199 5.23 -7.37 -2.15
N PHE A 200 5.02 -8.58 -2.67
CA PHE A 200 5.89 -9.14 -3.71
C PHE A 200 5.85 -8.28 -4.98
N ILE A 201 4.67 -7.89 -5.41
CA ILE A 201 4.47 -7.09 -6.62
C ILE A 201 5.03 -5.67 -6.43
N PHE A 202 4.76 -5.06 -5.28
CA PHE A 202 5.24 -3.72 -5.00
C PHE A 202 6.76 -3.68 -4.82
N PHE A 203 7.36 -4.74 -4.29
CA PHE A 203 8.81 -4.91 -4.21
C PHE A 203 9.44 -4.90 -5.60
N ILE A 204 8.93 -5.72 -6.53
CA ILE A 204 9.44 -5.78 -7.90
C ILE A 204 9.36 -4.39 -8.57
N LEU A 205 8.21 -3.72 -8.43
CA LEU A 205 8.01 -2.40 -9.02
C LEU A 205 8.97 -1.35 -8.48
N THR A 206 9.09 -1.23 -7.16
CA THR A 206 9.96 -0.24 -6.52
C THR A 206 11.44 -0.53 -6.78
N PHE A 207 11.83 -1.81 -6.83
CA PHE A 207 13.18 -2.22 -7.20
C PHE A 207 13.52 -1.81 -8.64
N MET A 208 12.61 -2.04 -9.59
CA MET A 208 12.78 -1.59 -10.98
C MET A 208 12.93 -0.06 -11.05
N MET A 209 12.08 0.69 -10.33
CA MET A 209 12.14 2.15 -10.34
C MET A 209 13.44 2.70 -9.74
N GLU A 210 13.98 2.03 -8.73
CA GLU A 210 15.27 2.38 -8.16
C GLU A 210 16.42 2.06 -9.12
N PHE A 211 16.41 0.89 -9.76
CA PHE A 211 17.45 0.48 -10.69
C PHE A 211 17.60 1.45 -11.87
N TYR A 212 16.48 1.95 -12.39
CA TYR A 212 16.46 2.95 -13.47
C TYR A 212 16.56 4.41 -12.98
N ASN A 213 16.70 4.65 -11.66
CA ASN A 213 16.77 5.99 -11.05
C ASN A 213 15.65 6.93 -11.50
N VAL A 214 14.44 6.40 -11.63
CA VAL A 214 13.30 7.15 -12.15
C VAL A 214 12.86 8.15 -11.11
N LYS A 215 13.22 9.43 -11.23
CA LYS A 215 12.62 10.47 -10.37
C LYS A 215 11.30 10.94 -10.96
N ASN A 216 11.32 11.40 -12.22
CA ASN A 216 10.15 11.82 -13.00
C ASN A 216 10.29 11.55 -14.51
N ASN A 217 11.48 11.16 -14.98
CA ASN A 217 11.78 10.99 -16.39
C ASN A 217 12.23 9.56 -16.71
N PHE A 218 11.76 9.05 -17.85
CA PHE A 218 11.89 7.65 -18.29
C PHE A 218 12.97 7.44 -19.34
N PHE A 219 13.88 8.41 -19.51
CA PHE A 219 14.91 8.38 -20.55
C PHE A 219 15.83 7.16 -20.47
N ASN A 220 16.05 6.62 -19.27
CA ASN A 220 17.03 5.55 -19.05
C ASN A 220 16.50 4.14 -19.36
N PHE A 221 15.24 3.98 -19.76
CA PHE A 221 14.72 2.65 -20.05
C PHE A 221 15.09 2.18 -21.48
N SER A 222 15.44 0.91 -21.58
CA SER A 222 15.42 0.16 -22.84
C SER A 222 13.97 -0.11 -23.32
N LEU A 223 13.78 -0.38 -24.62
CA LEU A 223 12.47 -0.78 -25.17
C LEU A 223 11.84 -1.91 -24.34
N LYS A 224 12.65 -2.94 -24.10
CA LYS A 224 12.21 -4.17 -23.45
C LYS A 224 11.88 -3.96 -21.98
N SER A 225 12.68 -3.17 -21.27
CA SER A 225 12.39 -2.79 -19.88
C SER A 225 11.16 -1.89 -19.74
N LEU A 226 10.80 -1.10 -20.75
CA LEU A 226 9.54 -0.34 -20.73
C LEU A 226 8.34 -1.26 -20.85
N TYR A 227 8.36 -2.21 -21.77
CA TYR A 227 7.27 -3.19 -21.86
C TYR A 227 7.10 -3.97 -20.56
N LEU A 228 8.20 -4.39 -19.93
CA LEU A 228 8.14 -5.01 -18.59
C LEU A 228 7.55 -4.07 -17.54
N PHE A 229 7.97 -2.81 -17.52
CA PHE A 229 7.43 -1.82 -16.58
C PHE A 229 5.93 -1.59 -16.79
N ILE A 230 5.48 -1.49 -18.05
CA ILE A 230 4.06 -1.34 -18.42
C ILE A 230 3.25 -2.53 -17.90
N ILE A 231 3.73 -3.76 -18.10
CA ILE A 231 3.03 -4.94 -17.61
C ILE A 231 3.02 -4.97 -16.08
N MET A 232 4.13 -4.65 -15.41
CA MET A 232 4.17 -4.58 -13.95
C MET A 232 3.24 -3.50 -13.38
N LEU A 233 3.07 -2.38 -14.09
CA LEU A 233 2.07 -1.36 -13.73
C LEU A 233 0.64 -1.90 -13.86
N PHE A 234 0.34 -2.70 -14.88
CA PHE A 234 -0.98 -3.34 -15.02
C PHE A 234 -1.24 -4.40 -13.97
N ILE A 235 -0.21 -5.16 -13.61
CA ILE A 235 -0.29 -6.09 -12.48
C ILE A 235 -0.59 -5.28 -11.21
N TYR A 236 0.12 -4.20 -10.92
CA TYR A 236 -0.14 -3.46 -9.68
C TYR A 236 -1.46 -2.69 -9.66
N SER A 237 -1.93 -2.20 -10.82
CA SER A 237 -3.22 -1.53 -10.91
C SER A 237 -4.39 -2.49 -10.70
N SER A 238 -4.14 -3.80 -10.81
CA SER A 238 -5.12 -4.89 -10.75
C SER A 238 -6.08 -4.88 -11.94
N PHE A 239 -5.50 -4.87 -13.14
CA PHE A 239 -6.28 -5.08 -14.35
C PHE A 239 -6.85 -6.52 -14.37
N PRO A 240 -8.07 -6.75 -14.89
CA PRO A 240 -8.79 -8.03 -14.77
C PRO A 240 -8.05 -9.29 -15.20
N LEU A 241 -7.01 -9.18 -16.03
CA LEU A 241 -6.24 -10.32 -16.51
C LEU A 241 -5.19 -10.83 -15.50
N PHE A 242 -4.78 -10.02 -14.52
CA PHE A 242 -3.62 -10.31 -13.66
C PHE A 242 -4.03 -10.73 -12.25
N LEU A 243 -3.14 -11.47 -11.56
CA LEU A 243 -3.33 -12.03 -10.22
C LEU A 243 -3.91 -11.06 -9.18
N THR A 244 -3.47 -9.81 -9.18
CA THR A 244 -3.92 -8.79 -8.22
C THR A 244 -5.40 -8.46 -8.35
N PHE A 245 -6.03 -8.77 -9.49
CA PHE A 245 -7.47 -8.58 -9.61
C PHE A 245 -8.25 -9.46 -8.62
N ILE A 246 -7.68 -10.59 -8.18
CA ILE A 246 -8.30 -11.51 -7.21
C ILE A 246 -8.74 -10.76 -5.95
N TYR A 247 -7.87 -9.94 -5.36
CA TYR A 247 -8.24 -9.26 -4.12
C TYR A 247 -9.32 -8.19 -4.31
N LYS A 248 -9.37 -7.51 -5.47
CA LYS A 248 -10.46 -6.56 -5.76
C LYS A 248 -11.77 -7.30 -6.01
N TRP A 249 -11.71 -8.42 -6.71
CA TRP A 249 -12.86 -9.24 -7.02
C TRP A 249 -13.47 -9.84 -5.75
N GLU A 250 -12.64 -10.45 -4.91
CA GLU A 250 -13.10 -11.01 -3.64
C GLU A 250 -13.67 -9.93 -2.72
N PHE A 251 -13.04 -8.76 -2.66
CA PHE A 251 -13.60 -7.62 -1.92
C PHE A 251 -14.97 -7.21 -2.45
N THR A 252 -15.15 -7.11 -3.78
CA THR A 252 -16.47 -6.77 -4.36
C THR A 252 -17.52 -7.85 -4.11
N TYR A 253 -17.11 -9.11 -4.12
CA TYR A 253 -17.98 -10.24 -3.80
C TYR A 253 -18.45 -10.19 -2.33
N LEU A 254 -17.52 -9.99 -1.39
CA LEU A 254 -17.82 -9.82 0.03
C LEU A 254 -18.71 -8.59 0.27
N LEU A 255 -18.41 -7.45 -0.37
CA LEU A 255 -19.28 -6.28 -0.28
C LEU A 255 -20.70 -6.57 -0.73
N ASN A 256 -20.88 -7.32 -1.81
CA ASN A 256 -22.21 -7.64 -2.34
C ASN A 256 -23.02 -8.57 -1.43
N ILE A 257 -22.34 -9.43 -0.66
CA ILE A 257 -23.01 -10.31 0.32
C ILE A 257 -23.53 -9.50 1.51
N TYR A 258 -22.72 -8.57 2.03
CA TYR A 258 -23.02 -7.88 3.28
C TYR A 258 -23.72 -6.51 3.09
N PHE A 259 -23.62 -5.91 1.91
CA PHE A 259 -24.05 -4.53 1.67
C PHE A 259 -24.86 -4.37 0.39
N SER A 260 -25.47 -3.18 0.25
CA SER A 260 -26.32 -2.87 -0.89
C SER A 260 -25.52 -2.71 -2.19
N ASN A 261 -26.16 -3.07 -3.31
CA ASN A 261 -25.58 -2.97 -4.66
C ASN A 261 -25.06 -1.57 -5.00
N ASN A 262 -25.65 -0.51 -4.45
CA ASN A 262 -25.23 0.87 -4.68
C ASN A 262 -23.81 1.13 -4.17
N ILE A 263 -23.46 0.55 -3.02
CA ILE A 263 -22.14 0.69 -2.40
C ILE A 263 -21.09 -0.03 -3.26
N VAL A 264 -21.43 -1.22 -3.76
CA VAL A 264 -20.59 -1.98 -4.70
C VAL A 264 -20.33 -1.16 -5.96
N LEU A 265 -21.37 -0.55 -6.54
CA LEU A 265 -21.26 0.29 -7.73
C LEU A 265 -20.32 1.49 -7.50
N LEU A 266 -20.48 2.19 -6.38
CA LEU A 266 -19.63 3.33 -6.01
C LEU A 266 -18.16 2.91 -5.87
N PHE A 267 -17.90 1.76 -5.26
CA PHE A 267 -16.55 1.23 -5.16
C PHE A 267 -15.99 0.89 -6.55
N LEU A 268 -16.73 0.21 -7.41
CA LEU A 268 -16.30 -0.13 -8.77
C LEU A 268 -15.96 1.14 -9.57
N LEU A 269 -16.79 2.18 -9.50
CA LEU A 269 -16.52 3.47 -10.12
C LEU A 269 -15.21 4.08 -9.61
N SER A 270 -14.97 4.08 -8.29
CA SER A 270 -13.70 4.55 -7.72
C SER A 270 -12.49 3.75 -8.22
N GLY A 271 -12.68 2.43 -8.38
CA GLY A 271 -11.68 1.53 -8.94
C GLY A 271 -11.34 1.87 -10.39
N PHE A 272 -12.36 2.10 -11.23
CA PHE A 272 -12.17 2.48 -12.63
C PHE A 272 -11.47 3.83 -12.77
N ILE A 273 -11.82 4.83 -11.96
CA ILE A 273 -11.13 6.13 -11.95
C ILE A 273 -9.66 5.91 -11.60
N MET A 274 -9.37 5.09 -10.57
CA MET A 274 -7.98 4.83 -10.19
C MET A 274 -7.20 4.09 -11.29
N MET A 275 -7.84 3.14 -12.00
CA MET A 275 -7.27 2.47 -13.17
C MET A 275 -6.95 3.45 -14.30
N TRP A 276 -7.86 4.39 -14.56
CA TRP A 276 -7.68 5.44 -15.57
C TRP A 276 -6.40 6.25 -15.33
N ASN A 277 -6.06 6.49 -14.06
CA ASN A 277 -4.89 7.27 -13.69
C ASN A 277 -3.59 6.55 -14.05
N TYR A 278 -3.58 5.22 -13.99
CA TYR A 278 -2.48 4.41 -14.53
C TYR A 278 -2.43 4.46 -16.06
N PHE A 279 -3.57 4.49 -16.75
CA PHE A 279 -3.58 4.67 -18.21
C PHE A 279 -3.03 6.03 -18.66
N ILE A 280 -3.34 7.11 -17.94
CA ILE A 280 -2.75 8.44 -18.20
C ILE A 280 -1.23 8.38 -18.08
N LEU A 281 -0.75 7.73 -17.02
CA LEU A 281 0.67 7.51 -16.79
C LEU A 281 1.30 6.71 -17.94
N LEU A 282 0.68 5.60 -18.36
CA LEU A 282 1.15 4.79 -19.49
C LEU A 282 1.22 5.59 -20.79
N LYS A 283 0.19 6.39 -21.11
CA LYS A 283 0.20 7.29 -22.26
C LYS A 283 1.38 8.25 -22.20
N SER A 284 1.65 8.84 -21.03
CA SER A 284 2.78 9.76 -20.85
C SER A 284 4.14 9.08 -21.05
N LEU A 285 4.27 7.80 -20.65
CA LEU A 285 5.48 7.00 -20.83
C LEU A 285 5.75 6.72 -22.31
N ILE A 286 4.73 6.23 -23.02
CA ILE A 286 4.83 5.84 -24.42
C ILE A 286 5.17 7.07 -25.27
N LEU A 287 4.46 8.19 -25.06
CA LEU A 287 4.72 9.43 -25.80
C LEU A 287 6.15 9.92 -25.58
N LYS A 288 6.59 10.07 -24.32
CA LYS A 288 7.96 10.50 -24.02
C LYS A 288 8.99 9.58 -24.66
N TYR A 289 8.76 8.28 -24.61
CA TYR A 289 9.69 7.34 -25.17
C TYR A 289 9.83 7.45 -26.70
N VAL A 290 8.71 7.56 -27.41
CA VAL A 290 8.69 7.73 -28.88
C VAL A 290 9.45 9.00 -29.28
N PHE A 291 9.26 10.11 -28.56
CA PHE A 291 9.98 11.36 -28.85
C PHE A 291 11.48 11.28 -28.59
N CYS A 292 11.92 10.52 -27.58
CA CYS A 292 13.30 10.58 -27.13
C CYS A 292 14.23 9.59 -27.84
N LYS A 293 13.69 8.59 -28.54
CA LYS A 293 14.49 7.49 -29.11
C LYS A 293 14.62 7.48 -30.62
N ASN A 294 14.64 8.67 -31.22
CA ASN A 294 15.17 8.82 -32.58
C ASN A 294 16.68 8.58 -32.69
N ASN A 295 17.41 8.36 -31.57
CA ASN A 295 18.84 8.03 -31.62
C ASN A 295 19.24 6.86 -30.71
N PHE A 296 19.66 5.79 -31.37
CA PHE A 296 20.75 4.85 -31.06
C PHE A 296 20.73 3.84 -29.87
N TYR A 297 21.40 2.73 -30.23
CA TYR A 297 22.01 1.61 -29.50
C TYR A 297 21.16 0.42 -28.99
N LYS A 298 21.36 -0.69 -29.73
CA LYS A 298 21.12 -2.08 -29.34
C LYS A 298 22.14 -2.48 -28.26
N ASN A 299 21.75 -2.48 -26.99
CA ASN A 299 22.52 -3.19 -25.96
C ASN A 299 21.98 -4.61 -25.76
N LYS A 300 22.86 -5.60 -25.91
CA LYS A 300 22.59 -7.04 -25.87
C LYS A 300 22.55 -7.64 -24.45
N GLU A 301 22.86 -6.89 -23.39
CA GLU A 301 23.01 -7.46 -22.04
C GLU A 301 21.71 -7.63 -21.24
N PHE A 302 20.56 -7.21 -21.76
CA PHE A 302 19.28 -7.32 -21.05
C PHE A 302 18.58 -8.69 -21.20
N HIS A 303 19.17 -9.69 -21.85
CA HIS A 303 18.42 -10.90 -22.21
C HIS A 303 18.00 -11.77 -21.02
N MET A 304 18.87 -12.01 -20.04
CA MET A 304 18.57 -12.94 -18.93
C MET A 304 17.53 -12.39 -17.94
N MET A 305 17.64 -11.11 -17.56
CA MET A 305 16.65 -10.47 -16.68
C MET A 305 15.26 -10.45 -17.33
N ASN A 306 15.21 -10.30 -18.65
CA ASN A 306 13.94 -10.26 -19.36
C ASN A 306 13.26 -11.63 -19.45
N MET A 307 14.02 -12.72 -19.66
CA MET A 307 13.43 -14.06 -19.73
C MET A 307 12.86 -14.49 -18.37
N PHE A 308 13.58 -14.23 -17.27
CA PHE A 308 13.07 -14.47 -15.93
C PHE A 308 11.78 -13.68 -15.65
N MET A 309 11.71 -12.43 -16.10
CA MET A 309 10.54 -11.59 -15.90
C MET A 309 9.34 -12.06 -16.73
N TYR A 310 9.52 -12.50 -17.99
CA TYR A 310 8.42 -13.08 -18.77
C TYR A 310 7.89 -14.40 -18.18
N MET A 311 8.77 -15.22 -17.59
CA MET A 311 8.33 -16.43 -16.90
C MET A 311 7.47 -16.08 -15.68
N ILE A 312 7.86 -15.07 -14.91
CA ILE A 312 7.06 -14.56 -13.79
C ILE A 312 5.70 -14.03 -14.28
N MET A 313 5.65 -13.36 -15.44
CA MET A 313 4.39 -12.88 -16.04
C MET A 313 3.43 -14.02 -16.41
N PHE A 314 3.93 -15.08 -17.03
CA PHE A 314 3.10 -16.23 -17.40
C PHE A 314 2.51 -16.90 -16.16
N MET A 315 3.30 -17.04 -15.10
CA MET A 315 2.81 -17.60 -13.84
C MET A 315 1.66 -16.77 -13.25
N TYR A 316 1.70 -15.44 -13.35
CA TYR A 316 0.62 -14.60 -12.82
C TYR A 316 -0.68 -14.66 -13.62
N LEU A 317 -0.58 -14.74 -14.95
CA LEU A 317 -1.76 -14.92 -15.81
C LEU A 317 -2.40 -16.29 -15.57
N PHE A 318 -1.59 -17.34 -15.46
CA PHE A 318 -2.07 -18.70 -15.19
C PHE A 318 -2.71 -18.83 -13.81
N MET A 319 -2.14 -18.21 -12.78
CA MET A 319 -2.70 -18.26 -11.42
C MET A 319 -4.07 -17.58 -11.33
N PHE A 320 -4.30 -16.49 -12.06
CA PHE A 320 -5.63 -15.87 -12.12
C PHE A 320 -6.68 -16.80 -12.76
N MET A 321 -6.32 -17.43 -13.87
CA MET A 321 -7.20 -18.38 -14.55
C MET A 321 -7.50 -19.60 -13.67
N LEU A 322 -6.50 -20.13 -12.96
CA LEU A 322 -6.69 -21.25 -12.03
C LEU A 322 -7.60 -20.90 -10.86
N PHE A 323 -7.49 -19.68 -10.31
CA PHE A 323 -8.35 -19.25 -9.21
C PHE A 323 -9.81 -19.13 -9.62
N ASN A 324 -10.11 -18.64 -10.83
CA ASN A 324 -11.49 -18.51 -11.30
C ASN A 324 -12.12 -19.83 -11.77
N LEU A 325 -11.29 -20.85 -12.05
CA LEU A 325 -11.76 -22.18 -12.45
C LEU A 325 -12.03 -23.10 -11.25
N MET A 326 -11.46 -22.77 -10.08
CA MET A 326 -11.79 -23.38 -8.79
C MET A 326 -13.00 -22.68 -8.17
#